data_AF-A0A8D0NPA1-F1
#
_entry.id   AF-A0A8D0NPA1-F1
#
_cell.length_a   1.000
_cell.length_b   1.000
_cell.length_c   1.000
_cell.angle_alpha   90.00
_cell.angle_beta   90.00
_cell.angle_gamma   90.00
#
_symmetry.space_group_name_H-M   'P 1'
#
loop_
_entity.id
_entity.type
_entity.pdbx_description
1 polymer ?
#
loop_
_entity_poly.entity_id
_entity_poly.type
_entity_poly.pdbx_seq_one_letter_code
_entity_poly.pdbx_strand_id
1 'polypeptide(L)'
;MFTFLFSFEACIYQWINELSSPETRENALLELSKKRESVPDLAPMLWHSFGTIAALLQEIVNIYPSINPPTLTAHQSNRVCNALALLQCVASHPETRSAFLAAHIPLFLYPFLHTVSKTRPFEYLRLTSLGVIGALVKTDEQEVINFLLTTEIIPLCLRIMESGSELSKTVATFILQKILLDDTGLAYICQTYERFSHVAMILGKMVLQLSKEPSARLLKHVVRCYLRLSDNPRAREALRQCLPDQLKDTTFAQVLKDDTTTKRWLAQLVKNLQEGQVTDPRGIPLPPQ
;
A
#
# COMPACT_ATOMS: atom_id res chain seq x y z
N MET A 1 -17.02 -19.81 31.58
CA MET A 1 -16.02 -18.94 30.91
C MET A 1 -14.78 -19.72 30.51
N PHE A 2 -14.11 -20.41 31.44
CA PHE A 2 -12.94 -21.27 31.16
C PHE A 2 -13.17 -22.38 30.11
N THR A 3 -14.28 -23.11 30.18
CA THR A 3 -14.61 -24.18 29.22
C THR A 3 -14.90 -23.65 27.81
N PHE A 4 -15.39 -22.42 27.70
CA PHE A 4 -15.72 -21.78 26.43
C PHE A 4 -14.46 -21.22 25.74
N LEU A 5 -13.54 -20.63 26.53
CA LEU A 5 -12.21 -20.23 26.05
C LEU A 5 -11.39 -21.43 25.56
N PHE A 6 -11.39 -22.53 26.31
CA PHE A 6 -10.69 -23.77 25.92
C PHE A 6 -11.25 -24.38 24.62
N SER A 7 -12.58 -24.39 24.47
CA SER A 7 -13.24 -24.86 23.25
C SER A 7 -12.94 -23.97 22.04
N PHE A 8 -12.87 -22.65 22.25
CA PHE A 8 -12.56 -21.69 21.19
C PHE A 8 -11.12 -21.83 20.67
N GLU A 9 -10.14 -21.94 21.56
CA GLU A 9 -8.74 -22.16 21.15
C GLU A 9 -8.54 -23.52 20.46
N ALA A 10 -9.21 -24.58 20.94
CA ALA A 10 -9.14 -25.90 20.31
C ALA A 10 -9.58 -25.87 18.83
N CYS A 11 -10.63 -25.11 18.49
CA CYS A 11 -11.07 -24.94 17.11
C CYS A 11 -10.03 -24.22 16.23
N ILE A 12 -9.29 -23.24 16.77
CA ILE A 12 -8.25 -22.53 16.02
C ILE A 12 -7.12 -23.48 15.64
N TYR A 13 -6.58 -24.25 16.60
CA TYR A 13 -5.52 -25.22 16.32
C TYR A 13 -5.98 -26.29 15.33
N GLN A 14 -7.23 -26.74 15.44
CA GLN A 14 -7.81 -27.69 14.49
C GLN A 14 -7.82 -27.10 13.07
N TRP A 15 -8.34 -25.90 12.87
CA TRP A 15 -8.36 -25.27 11.55
C TRP A 15 -6.94 -25.03 11.00
N ILE A 16 -5.97 -24.66 11.84
CA ILE A 16 -4.57 -24.51 11.41
C ILE A 16 -4.02 -25.84 10.90
N ASN A 17 -4.28 -26.95 11.59
CA ASN A 17 -3.88 -28.28 11.13
C ASN A 17 -4.58 -28.67 9.82
N GLU A 18 -5.86 -28.35 9.69
CA GLU A 18 -6.67 -28.60 8.50
C GLU A 18 -6.22 -27.80 7.26
N LEU A 19 -5.38 -26.76 7.40
CA LEU A 19 -4.77 -26.07 6.26
C LEU A 19 -3.81 -26.97 5.46
N SER A 20 -3.24 -28.00 6.08
CA SER A 20 -2.29 -28.90 5.41
C SER A 20 -2.97 -29.75 4.33
N SER A 21 -4.17 -30.28 4.61
CA SER A 21 -4.93 -31.14 3.71
C SER A 21 -5.73 -30.32 2.68
N PRO A 22 -5.58 -30.56 1.36
CA PRO A 22 -6.32 -29.86 0.32
C PRO A 22 -7.85 -29.93 0.47
N GLU A 23 -8.37 -31.02 1.04
CA GLU A 23 -9.81 -31.27 1.18
C GLU A 23 -10.45 -30.39 2.26
N THR A 24 -9.73 -30.09 3.34
CA THR A 24 -10.22 -29.30 4.48
C THR A 24 -9.78 -27.84 4.44
N ARG A 25 -8.72 -27.55 3.69
CA ARG A 25 -8.05 -26.24 3.66
C ARG A 25 -8.99 -25.09 3.33
N GLU A 26 -9.93 -25.27 2.39
CA GLU A 26 -10.80 -24.17 1.97
C GLU A 26 -11.70 -23.68 3.11
N ASN A 27 -12.30 -24.60 3.87
CA ASN A 27 -13.12 -24.26 5.02
C ASN A 27 -12.26 -23.65 6.13
N ALA A 28 -11.09 -24.23 6.41
CA ALA A 28 -10.15 -23.70 7.39
C ALA A 28 -9.71 -22.27 7.07
N LEU A 29 -9.41 -21.96 5.80
CA LEU A 29 -9.08 -20.60 5.35
C LEU A 29 -10.20 -19.61 5.66
N LEU A 30 -11.45 -19.99 5.37
CA LEU A 30 -12.62 -19.15 5.59
C LEU A 30 -12.85 -18.87 7.09
N GLU A 31 -12.74 -19.91 7.93
CA GLU A 31 -12.97 -19.74 9.37
C GLU A 31 -11.83 -18.97 10.03
N LEU A 32 -10.57 -19.29 9.73
CA LEU A 32 -9.42 -18.56 10.28
C LEU A 32 -9.42 -17.09 9.83
N SER A 33 -9.78 -16.78 8.58
CA SER A 33 -9.79 -15.39 8.10
C SER A 33 -10.80 -14.51 8.86
N LYS A 34 -11.92 -15.09 9.33
CA LYS A 34 -12.89 -14.41 10.20
C LYS A 34 -12.39 -14.20 11.63
N LYS A 35 -11.44 -15.02 12.09
CA LYS A 35 -10.93 -14.98 13.49
C LYS A 35 -9.72 -14.08 13.67
N ARG A 36 -9.17 -13.53 12.59
CA ARG A 36 -7.95 -12.70 12.60
C ARG A 36 -7.95 -11.52 13.56
N GLU A 37 -9.11 -10.92 13.83
CA GLU A 37 -9.23 -9.75 14.72
C GLU A 37 -9.49 -10.17 16.17
N SER A 38 -9.99 -11.40 16.39
CA SER A 38 -10.34 -11.94 17.70
C SER A 38 -9.23 -12.75 18.37
N VAL A 39 -8.20 -13.16 17.61
CA VAL A 39 -7.10 -14.00 18.10
C VAL A 39 -5.78 -13.25 17.91
N PRO A 40 -5.28 -12.53 18.94
CA PRO A 40 -4.07 -11.73 18.83
C PRO A 40 -2.84 -12.53 18.40
N ASP A 41 -2.69 -13.74 18.95
CA ASP A 41 -1.52 -14.61 18.73
C ASP A 41 -1.66 -15.51 17.49
N LEU A 42 -2.64 -15.26 16.61
CA LEU A 42 -2.87 -16.07 15.43
C LEU A 42 -1.65 -16.07 14.49
N ALA A 43 -0.96 -14.95 14.37
CA ALA A 43 0.20 -14.83 13.48
C ALA A 43 1.36 -15.76 13.89
N PRO A 44 1.84 -15.75 15.15
CA PRO A 44 2.80 -16.75 15.65
C PRO A 44 2.30 -18.19 15.47
N MET A 45 1.03 -18.46 15.78
CA MET A 45 0.45 -19.80 15.60
C MET A 45 0.54 -20.27 14.15
N LEU A 46 0.19 -19.42 13.18
CA LEU A 46 0.29 -19.73 11.75
C LEU A 46 1.73 -19.91 11.29
N TRP A 47 2.65 -19.08 11.77
CA TRP A 47 4.05 -19.08 11.35
C TRP A 47 4.80 -20.32 11.84
N HIS A 48 4.59 -20.70 13.10
CA HIS A 48 5.31 -21.81 13.73
C HIS A 48 4.66 -23.18 13.53
N SER A 49 3.44 -23.22 12.97
CA SER A 49 2.79 -24.48 12.61
C SER A 49 3.39 -25.10 11.36
N PHE A 50 3.63 -26.42 11.41
CA PHE A 50 4.31 -27.14 10.34
C PHE A 50 3.53 -27.06 9.02
N GLY A 51 4.20 -26.57 7.97
CA GLY A 51 3.65 -26.54 6.61
C GLY A 51 2.55 -25.48 6.38
N THR A 52 2.12 -24.73 7.40
CA THR A 52 1.01 -23.77 7.28
C THR A 52 1.33 -22.64 6.31
N ILE A 53 2.48 -21.97 6.45
CA ILE A 53 2.90 -20.90 5.51
C ILE A 53 3.09 -21.45 4.09
N ALA A 54 3.63 -22.66 3.95
CA ALA A 54 3.78 -23.32 2.65
C ALA A 54 2.42 -23.60 1.99
N ALA A 55 1.40 -24.01 2.76
CA ALA A 55 0.05 -24.18 2.27
C ALA A 55 -0.58 -22.85 1.81
N LEU A 56 -0.37 -21.76 2.55
CA LEU A 56 -0.83 -20.42 2.14
C LEU A 56 -0.15 -19.94 0.84
N LEU A 57 1.15 -20.19 0.69
CA LEU A 57 1.88 -19.92 -0.55
C LEU A 57 1.38 -20.79 -1.71
N GLN A 58 1.04 -22.05 -1.45
CA GLN A 58 0.46 -22.93 -2.46
C GLN A 58 -0.88 -22.40 -2.98
N GLU A 59 -1.73 -21.83 -2.11
CA GLU A 59 -2.98 -21.17 -2.53
C GLU A 59 -2.73 -19.97 -3.45
N ILE A 60 -1.64 -19.22 -3.25
CA ILE A 60 -1.23 -18.12 -4.14
C ILE A 60 -0.78 -18.67 -5.50
N VAL A 61 0.15 -19.62 -5.50
CA VAL A 61 0.77 -20.15 -6.73
C VAL A 61 -0.26 -20.86 -7.61
N ASN A 62 -1.23 -21.55 -7.01
CA ASN A 62 -2.32 -22.22 -7.73
C ASN A 62 -3.22 -21.25 -8.51
N ILE A 63 -3.19 -19.96 -8.20
CA ILE A 63 -3.94 -18.93 -8.91
C ILE A 63 -3.20 -18.42 -10.14
N TYR A 64 -1.87 -18.52 -10.21
CA TYR A 64 -1.07 -17.97 -11.32
C TYR A 64 -1.54 -18.39 -12.71
N PRO A 65 -1.95 -19.65 -12.98
CA PRO A 65 -2.48 -20.02 -14.30
C PRO A 65 -3.76 -19.28 -14.70
N SER A 66 -4.54 -18.76 -13.73
CA SER A 66 -5.77 -17.99 -13.96
C SER A 66 -5.53 -16.47 -13.99
N ILE A 67 -4.29 -16.02 -13.81
CA ILE A 67 -3.90 -14.61 -13.89
C ILE A 67 -3.68 -14.18 -15.34
N ASN A 68 -3.05 -15.04 -16.13
CA ASN A 68 -2.81 -14.81 -17.55
C ASN A 68 -2.94 -16.13 -18.35
N PRO A 69 -3.99 -16.32 -19.16
CA PRO A 69 -5.07 -15.37 -19.47
C PRO A 69 -5.97 -15.06 -18.25
N PRO A 70 -6.71 -13.93 -18.24
CA PRO A 70 -7.43 -13.46 -17.05
C PRO A 70 -8.76 -14.22 -16.84
N THR A 71 -8.67 -15.47 -16.41
CA THR A 71 -9.82 -16.39 -16.22
C THR A 71 -10.22 -16.59 -14.75
N LEU A 72 -9.70 -15.78 -13.84
CA LEU A 72 -9.97 -15.88 -12.40
C LEU A 72 -11.47 -15.74 -12.08
N THR A 73 -12.02 -16.76 -11.43
CA THR A 73 -13.42 -16.77 -10.97
C THR A 73 -13.60 -16.08 -9.61
N ALA A 74 -14.84 -15.72 -9.28
CA ALA A 74 -15.17 -15.15 -7.97
C ALA A 74 -14.85 -16.11 -6.82
N HIS A 75 -15.11 -17.41 -7.00
CA HIS A 75 -14.82 -18.43 -5.99
C HIS A 75 -13.31 -18.56 -5.74
N GLN A 76 -12.50 -18.70 -6.80
CA GLN A 76 -11.04 -18.73 -6.68
C GLN A 76 -10.48 -17.47 -6.01
N SER A 77 -10.97 -16.29 -6.41
CA SER A 77 -10.56 -15.00 -5.81
C SER A 77 -10.90 -14.94 -4.31
N ASN A 78 -12.11 -15.33 -3.91
CA ASN A 78 -12.51 -15.35 -2.50
C ASN A 78 -11.62 -16.29 -1.67
N ARG A 79 -11.35 -17.49 -2.19
CA ARG A 79 -10.53 -18.50 -1.52
C ARG A 79 -9.09 -18.01 -1.31
N VAL A 80 -8.43 -17.52 -2.35
CA VAL A 80 -7.05 -17.00 -2.20
C VAL A 80 -7.01 -15.74 -1.35
N CYS A 81 -8.03 -14.87 -1.40
CA CYS A 81 -8.12 -13.70 -0.54
C CYS A 81 -8.22 -14.05 0.95
N ASN A 82 -8.82 -15.19 1.32
CA ASN A 82 -8.76 -15.68 2.70
C ASN A 82 -7.32 -16.03 3.11
N ALA A 83 -6.55 -16.69 2.23
CA ALA A 83 -5.14 -16.96 2.48
C ALA A 83 -4.31 -15.65 2.58
N LEU A 84 -4.55 -14.69 1.69
CA LEU A 84 -3.92 -13.37 1.75
C LEU A 84 -4.27 -12.61 3.04
N ALA A 85 -5.50 -12.74 3.54
CA ALA A 85 -5.90 -12.14 4.81
C ALA A 85 -5.11 -12.72 6.00
N LEU A 86 -4.83 -14.04 5.99
CA LEU A 86 -3.97 -14.66 7.01
C LEU A 86 -2.51 -14.20 6.87
N LEU A 87 -1.98 -14.09 5.64
CA LEU A 87 -0.65 -13.54 5.40
C LEU A 87 -0.55 -12.07 5.83
N GLN A 88 -1.63 -11.30 5.71
CA GLN A 88 -1.70 -9.94 6.24
C GLN A 88 -1.55 -9.94 7.77
N CYS A 89 -2.14 -10.91 8.48
CA CYS A 89 -1.96 -11.06 9.93
C CYS A 89 -0.49 -11.31 10.29
N VAL A 90 0.14 -12.27 9.60
CA VAL A 90 1.55 -12.61 9.78
C VAL A 90 2.46 -11.41 9.48
N ALA A 91 2.18 -10.65 8.42
CA ALA A 91 2.91 -9.44 8.08
C ALA A 91 2.73 -8.31 9.12
N SER A 92 1.58 -8.26 9.80
CA SER A 92 1.25 -7.22 10.77
C SER A 92 1.84 -7.46 12.17
N HIS A 93 2.14 -8.72 12.52
CA HIS A 93 2.55 -9.09 13.87
C HIS A 93 4.06 -8.91 14.09
N PRO A 94 4.50 -8.29 15.20
CA PRO A 94 5.91 -7.96 15.44
C PRO A 94 6.83 -9.18 15.46
N GLU A 95 6.39 -10.32 16.00
CA GLU A 95 7.23 -11.52 16.10
C GLU A 95 7.48 -12.21 14.76
N THR A 96 6.57 -12.08 13.79
CA THR A 96 6.63 -12.82 12.53
C THR A 96 7.00 -11.95 11.33
N ARG A 97 6.94 -10.63 11.44
CA ARG A 97 7.17 -9.70 10.33
C ARG A 97 8.55 -9.82 9.69
N SER A 98 9.62 -9.77 10.48
CA SER A 98 10.98 -9.85 9.94
C SER A 98 11.22 -11.22 9.28
N ALA A 99 10.65 -12.29 9.83
CA ALA A 99 10.72 -13.63 9.24
C ALA A 99 9.90 -13.73 7.93
N PHE A 100 8.72 -13.10 7.88
CA PHE A 100 7.88 -12.97 6.69
C PHE A 100 8.60 -12.22 5.56
N LEU A 101 9.32 -11.15 5.91
CA LEU A 101 10.13 -10.36 4.98
C LEU A 101 11.35 -11.16 4.48
N ALA A 102 12.08 -11.80 5.39
CA ALA A 102 13.24 -12.65 5.06
C ALA A 102 12.87 -13.83 4.15
N ALA A 103 11.66 -14.37 4.29
CA ALA A 103 11.12 -15.41 3.41
C ALA A 103 10.69 -14.89 2.02
N HIS A 104 10.85 -13.58 1.74
CA HIS A 104 10.49 -12.94 0.46
C HIS A 104 9.03 -13.18 0.03
N ILE A 105 8.12 -13.44 0.98
CA ILE A 105 6.70 -13.70 0.70
C ILE A 105 6.03 -12.60 -0.12
N PRO A 106 6.31 -11.29 0.06
CA PRO A 106 5.73 -10.24 -0.77
C PRO A 106 5.91 -10.44 -2.28
N LEU A 107 7.00 -11.07 -2.72
CA LEU A 107 7.29 -11.29 -4.15
C LEU A 107 6.24 -12.20 -4.81
N PHE A 108 5.65 -13.13 -4.05
CA PHE A 108 4.56 -13.99 -4.54
C PHE A 108 3.27 -13.21 -4.84
N LEU A 109 3.14 -11.98 -4.32
CA LEU A 109 1.96 -11.14 -4.52
C LEU A 109 2.07 -10.21 -5.72
N TYR A 110 3.29 -9.97 -6.23
CA TYR A 110 3.52 -9.02 -7.31
C TYR A 110 2.84 -9.41 -8.64
N PRO A 111 2.77 -10.70 -9.02
CA PRO A 111 1.96 -11.11 -10.17
C PRO A 111 0.49 -10.67 -10.07
N PHE A 112 -0.09 -10.66 -8.86
CA PHE A 112 -1.45 -10.19 -8.64
C PHE A 112 -1.58 -8.67 -8.83
N LEU A 113 -0.61 -7.91 -8.32
CA LEU A 113 -0.56 -6.45 -8.46
C LEU A 113 -0.31 -5.99 -9.91
N HIS A 114 0.31 -6.84 -10.75
CA HIS A 114 0.51 -6.57 -12.16
C HIS A 114 -0.76 -6.65 -13.02
N THR A 115 -1.81 -7.31 -12.53
CA THR A 115 -3.06 -7.53 -13.27
C THR A 115 -3.81 -6.24 -13.57
N VAL A 116 -4.47 -6.19 -14.73
CA VAL A 116 -5.21 -4.99 -15.19
C VAL A 116 -6.70 -5.23 -15.40
N SER A 117 -7.14 -6.49 -15.34
CA SER A 117 -8.57 -6.84 -15.47
C SER A 117 -9.40 -6.12 -14.41
N LYS A 118 -10.50 -5.49 -14.85
CA LYS A 118 -11.42 -4.71 -14.01
C LYS A 118 -12.60 -5.53 -13.49
N THR A 119 -12.60 -6.85 -13.67
CA THR A 119 -13.65 -7.67 -13.09
C THR A 119 -13.50 -7.71 -11.57
N ARG A 120 -14.63 -7.82 -10.85
CA ARG A 120 -14.66 -7.85 -9.38
C ARG A 120 -13.68 -8.86 -8.76
N PRO A 121 -13.49 -10.09 -9.28
CA PRO A 121 -12.48 -11.02 -8.75
C PRO A 121 -11.05 -10.49 -8.77
N PHE A 122 -10.65 -9.80 -9.84
CA PHE A 122 -9.31 -9.23 -9.98
C PHE A 122 -9.12 -7.95 -9.15
N GLU A 123 -10.15 -7.11 -9.05
CA GLU A 123 -10.10 -5.93 -8.18
C GLU A 123 -9.97 -6.31 -6.71
N TYR A 124 -10.74 -7.32 -6.26
CA TYR A 124 -10.65 -7.83 -4.91
C TYR A 124 -9.29 -8.46 -4.61
N LEU A 125 -8.75 -9.26 -5.55
CA LEU A 125 -7.43 -9.85 -5.45
C LEU A 125 -6.33 -8.79 -5.25
N ARG A 126 -6.33 -7.74 -6.08
CA ARG A 126 -5.36 -6.64 -5.96
C ARG A 126 -5.51 -5.90 -4.64
N LEU A 127 -6.74 -5.57 -4.23
CA LEU A 127 -6.97 -4.85 -2.98
C LEU A 127 -6.47 -5.64 -1.77
N THR A 128 -6.74 -6.95 -1.71
CA THR A 128 -6.28 -7.80 -0.60
C THR A 128 -4.76 -7.95 -0.61
N SER A 129 -4.15 -8.09 -1.80
CA SER A 129 -2.68 -8.14 -1.96
C SER A 129 -2.01 -6.84 -1.49
N LEU A 130 -2.57 -5.68 -1.86
CA LEU A 130 -2.12 -4.39 -1.35
C LEU A 130 -2.31 -4.27 0.17
N GLY A 131 -3.33 -4.91 0.73
CA GLY A 131 -3.56 -4.97 2.17
C GLY A 131 -2.39 -5.63 2.94
N VAL A 132 -1.78 -6.68 2.37
CA VAL A 132 -0.59 -7.33 2.93
C VAL A 132 0.60 -6.37 2.90
N ILE A 133 0.90 -5.75 1.75
CA ILE A 133 2.01 -4.78 1.63
C ILE A 133 1.77 -3.56 2.53
N GLY A 134 0.53 -3.09 2.59
CA GLY A 134 0.09 -2.00 3.47
C GLY A 134 0.28 -2.32 4.96
N ALA A 135 0.15 -3.59 5.36
CA ALA A 135 0.42 -4.02 6.73
C ALA A 135 1.91 -3.98 7.06
N LEU A 136 2.79 -4.34 6.12
CA LEU A 136 4.25 -4.27 6.31
C LEU A 136 4.72 -2.82 6.51
N VAL A 137 4.29 -1.89 5.66
CA VAL A 137 4.75 -0.49 5.74
C VAL A 137 4.10 0.32 6.86
N LYS A 138 3.14 -0.26 7.61
CA LYS A 138 2.49 0.44 8.73
C LYS A 138 3.43 0.68 9.91
N THR A 139 4.46 -0.14 10.08
CA THR A 139 5.37 -0.07 11.23
C THR A 139 6.54 0.88 11.07
N ASP A 140 6.69 1.50 9.89
CA ASP A 140 7.77 2.45 9.60
C ASP A 140 9.18 1.84 9.75
N GLU A 141 9.31 0.52 9.63
CA GLU A 141 10.58 -0.19 9.70
C GLU A 141 11.41 0.00 8.42
N GLN A 142 12.65 0.46 8.59
CA GLN A 142 13.55 0.75 7.46
C GLN A 142 13.89 -0.50 6.64
N GLU A 143 13.97 -1.68 7.27
CA GLU A 143 14.19 -2.95 6.56
C GLU A 143 13.09 -3.25 5.54
N VAL A 144 11.83 -2.95 5.88
CA VAL A 144 10.69 -3.11 4.99
C VAL A 144 10.79 -2.14 3.81
N ILE A 145 11.12 -0.88 4.07
CA ILE A 145 11.27 0.12 3.00
C ILE A 145 12.39 -0.28 2.04
N ASN A 146 13.56 -0.65 2.56
CA ASN A 146 14.70 -1.08 1.75
C ASN A 146 14.37 -2.30 0.89
N PHE A 147 13.73 -3.32 1.47
CA PHE A 147 13.25 -4.48 0.73
C PHE A 147 12.36 -4.04 -0.44
N LEU A 148 11.32 -3.25 -0.16
CA LEU A 148 10.36 -2.79 -1.16
C LEU A 148 10.98 -1.95 -2.29
N LEU A 149 12.00 -1.14 -1.99
CA LEU A 149 12.75 -0.39 -2.98
C LEU A 149 13.54 -1.33 -3.90
N THR A 150 14.23 -2.32 -3.34
CA THR A 150 15.05 -3.28 -4.11
C THR A 150 14.22 -4.23 -4.97
N THR A 151 12.93 -4.41 -4.67
CA THR A 151 12.03 -5.32 -5.37
C THR A 151 11.04 -4.62 -6.32
N GLU A 152 11.21 -3.32 -6.57
CA GLU A 152 10.40 -2.57 -7.55
C GLU A 152 8.89 -2.46 -7.21
N ILE A 153 8.51 -2.23 -5.94
CA ILE A 153 7.09 -2.00 -5.60
C ILE A 153 6.52 -0.69 -6.17
N ILE A 154 7.37 0.31 -6.40
CA ILE A 154 6.93 1.67 -6.79
C ILE A 154 6.21 1.66 -8.14
N PRO A 155 6.77 1.08 -9.22
CA PRO A 155 6.06 0.95 -10.50
C PRO A 155 4.68 0.29 -10.38
N LEU A 156 4.55 -0.73 -9.53
CA LEU A 156 3.27 -1.41 -9.28
C LEU A 156 2.26 -0.48 -8.62
N CYS A 157 2.68 0.25 -7.58
CA CYS A 157 1.83 1.23 -6.90
C CYS A 157 1.39 2.33 -7.85
N LEU A 158 2.30 2.89 -8.65
CA LEU A 158 1.99 3.97 -9.60
C LEU A 158 0.96 3.54 -10.66
N ARG A 159 1.09 2.31 -11.19
CA ARG A 159 0.09 1.75 -12.13
C ARG A 159 -1.29 1.66 -11.49
N ILE A 160 -1.37 1.16 -10.25
CA ILE A 160 -2.64 1.04 -9.53
C ILE A 160 -3.21 2.41 -9.16
N MET A 161 -2.35 3.35 -8.77
CA MET A 161 -2.71 4.75 -8.50
C MET A 161 -3.33 5.42 -9.73
N GLU A 162 -2.85 5.09 -10.93
CA GLU A 162 -3.36 5.65 -12.18
C GLU A 162 -4.74 5.08 -12.55
N SER A 163 -4.90 3.74 -12.55
CA SER A 163 -6.05 3.08 -13.17
C SER A 163 -6.87 2.14 -12.28
N GLY A 164 -6.53 2.00 -10.99
CA GLY A 164 -7.21 1.13 -10.04
C GLY A 164 -8.57 1.66 -9.55
N SER A 165 -9.28 0.84 -8.78
CA SER A 165 -10.47 1.28 -8.03
C SER A 165 -10.09 2.29 -6.95
N GLU A 166 -11.04 3.10 -6.48
CA GLU A 166 -10.78 4.13 -5.45
C GLU A 166 -10.08 3.55 -4.20
N LEU A 167 -10.55 2.39 -3.72
CA LEU A 167 -9.95 1.69 -2.58
C LEU A 167 -8.52 1.26 -2.89
N SER A 168 -8.25 0.70 -4.07
CA SER A 168 -6.90 0.27 -4.47
C SER A 168 -5.97 1.47 -4.62
N LYS A 169 -6.44 2.57 -5.20
CA LYS A 169 -5.69 3.84 -5.29
C LYS A 169 -5.34 4.36 -3.90
N THR A 170 -6.27 4.31 -2.96
CA THR A 170 -6.05 4.74 -1.57
C THR A 170 -4.94 3.93 -0.91
N VAL A 171 -4.99 2.60 -0.99
CA VAL A 171 -3.95 1.76 -0.37
C VAL A 171 -2.60 1.88 -1.09
N ALA A 172 -2.57 1.92 -2.41
CA ALA A 172 -1.34 2.12 -3.18
C ALA A 172 -0.68 3.48 -2.89
N THR A 173 -1.47 4.55 -2.78
CA THR A 173 -0.96 5.88 -2.41
C THR A 173 -0.47 5.90 -0.97
N PHE A 174 -1.15 5.19 -0.05
CA PHE A 174 -0.67 5.00 1.32
C PHE A 174 0.69 4.29 1.38
N ILE A 175 0.90 3.24 0.58
CA ILE A 175 2.18 2.54 0.49
C ILE A 175 3.26 3.48 -0.04
N LEU A 176 2.99 4.19 -1.14
CA LEU A 176 3.92 5.18 -1.69
C LEU A 176 4.23 6.29 -0.67
N GLN A 177 3.22 6.75 0.08
CA GLN A 177 3.40 7.73 1.15
C GLN A 177 4.39 7.21 2.20
N LYS A 178 4.20 5.98 2.69
CA LYS A 178 5.11 5.38 3.68
C LYS A 178 6.55 5.27 3.17
N ILE A 179 6.73 4.89 1.91
CA ILE A 179 8.05 4.90 1.26
C ILE A 179 8.65 6.32 1.22
N LEU A 180 7.86 7.32 0.83
CA LEU A 180 8.32 8.72 0.79
C LEU A 180 8.67 9.26 2.19
N LEU A 181 7.99 8.82 3.24
CA LEU A 181 8.27 9.28 4.61
C LEU A 181 9.66 8.87 5.08
N ASP A 182 10.16 7.72 4.66
CA ASP A 182 11.52 7.28 4.91
C ASP A 182 12.53 8.10 4.08
N ASP A 183 13.67 8.45 4.67
CA ASP A 183 14.70 9.26 3.99
C ASP A 183 15.32 8.52 2.80
N THR A 184 15.49 7.20 2.90
CA THR A 184 16.01 6.35 1.82
C THR A 184 15.02 6.31 0.66
N GLY A 185 13.72 6.17 0.96
CA GLY A 185 12.66 6.16 -0.05
C GLY A 185 12.49 7.50 -0.75
N LEU A 186 12.54 8.62 -0.01
CA LEU A 186 12.55 9.96 -0.60
C LEU A 186 13.78 10.16 -1.51
N ALA A 187 14.97 9.83 -1.02
CA ALA A 187 16.20 9.94 -1.79
C ALA A 187 16.15 9.08 -3.07
N TYR A 188 15.62 7.86 -2.99
CA TYR A 188 15.46 6.96 -4.13
C TYR A 188 14.55 7.54 -5.23
N ILE A 189 13.38 8.05 -4.84
CA ILE A 189 12.40 8.65 -5.77
C ILE A 189 12.97 9.92 -6.41
N CYS A 190 13.67 10.74 -5.63
CA CYS A 190 14.27 11.99 -6.10
C CYS A 190 15.68 11.82 -6.69
N GLN A 191 16.18 10.58 -6.82
CA GLN A 191 17.53 10.30 -7.30
C GLN A 191 17.71 10.73 -8.76
N THR A 192 16.71 10.43 -9.60
CA THR A 192 16.71 10.79 -11.02
C THR A 192 15.49 11.61 -11.35
N TYR A 193 15.62 12.48 -12.35
CA TYR A 193 14.51 13.28 -12.84
C TYR A 193 13.36 12.41 -13.35
N GLU A 194 13.65 11.29 -14.02
CA GLU A 194 12.65 10.37 -14.56
C GLU A 194 11.77 9.76 -13.47
N ARG A 195 12.38 9.26 -12.37
CA ARG A 195 11.62 8.67 -11.25
C ARG A 195 10.71 9.70 -10.60
N PHE A 196 11.25 10.86 -10.28
CA PHE A 196 10.47 11.96 -9.70
C PHE A 196 9.35 12.40 -10.64
N SER A 197 9.66 12.64 -11.92
CA SER A 197 8.71 13.13 -12.92
C SER A 197 7.56 12.15 -13.12
N HIS A 198 7.84 10.84 -13.16
CA HIS A 198 6.80 9.83 -13.24
C HIS A 198 5.87 9.87 -12.01
N VAL A 199 6.41 9.92 -10.79
CA VAL A 199 5.61 10.03 -9.56
C VAL A 199 4.76 11.31 -9.57
N ALA A 200 5.36 12.46 -9.88
CA ALA A 200 4.68 13.75 -9.92
C ALA A 200 3.56 13.78 -10.98
N MET A 201 3.81 13.20 -12.16
CA MET A 201 2.79 13.07 -13.21
C MET A 201 1.59 12.26 -12.75
N ILE A 202 1.80 11.10 -12.12
CA ILE A 202 0.70 10.27 -11.62
C ILE A 202 -0.08 10.99 -10.52
N LEU A 203 0.61 11.59 -9.54
CA LEU A 203 -0.05 12.39 -8.51
C LEU A 203 -0.86 13.56 -9.12
N GLY A 204 -0.34 14.21 -10.16
CA GLY A 204 -1.03 15.28 -10.89
C GLY A 204 -2.31 14.79 -11.56
N LYS A 205 -2.27 13.63 -12.25
CA LYS A 205 -3.47 12.99 -12.81
C LYS A 205 -4.50 12.66 -11.72
N MET A 206 -4.05 12.20 -10.55
CA MET A 206 -4.94 11.90 -9.42
C MET A 206 -5.59 13.15 -8.85
N VAL A 207 -4.87 14.27 -8.76
CA VAL A 207 -5.45 15.56 -8.33
C VAL A 207 -6.57 15.98 -9.29
N LEU A 208 -6.35 15.88 -10.60
CA LEU A 208 -7.36 16.22 -11.60
C LEU A 208 -8.59 15.28 -11.54
N GLN A 209 -8.39 14.01 -11.18
CA GLN A 209 -9.52 13.08 -10.95
C GLN A 209 -10.28 13.45 -9.67
N LEU A 210 -9.56 13.75 -8.57
CA LEU A 210 -10.14 14.14 -7.29
C LEU A 210 -10.95 15.43 -7.34
N SER A 211 -10.63 16.35 -8.25
CA SER A 211 -11.43 17.57 -8.44
C SER A 211 -12.79 17.29 -9.08
N LYS A 212 -12.95 16.15 -9.77
CA LYS A 212 -14.20 15.71 -10.41
C LYS A 212 -14.97 14.73 -9.53
N GLU A 213 -14.26 13.78 -8.93
CA GLU A 213 -14.78 12.74 -8.06
C GLU A 213 -14.06 12.81 -6.70
N PRO A 214 -14.60 13.59 -5.74
CA PRO A 214 -13.92 13.83 -4.48
C PRO A 214 -13.78 12.57 -3.62
N SER A 215 -12.56 12.33 -3.13
CA SER A 215 -12.28 11.34 -2.08
C SER A 215 -11.32 11.93 -1.05
N ALA A 216 -11.85 12.26 0.14
CA ALA A 216 -11.06 12.89 1.20
C ALA A 216 -9.88 12.02 1.67
N ARG A 217 -10.09 10.69 1.75
CA ARG A 217 -9.05 9.74 2.16
C ARG A 217 -7.91 9.70 1.15
N LEU A 218 -8.22 9.64 -0.14
CA LEU A 218 -7.22 9.63 -1.19
C LEU A 218 -6.48 10.97 -1.27
N LEU A 219 -7.21 12.09 -1.22
CA LEU A 219 -6.64 13.43 -1.23
C LEU A 219 -5.64 13.65 -0.09
N LYS A 220 -5.95 13.17 1.12
CA LYS A 220 -5.06 13.22 2.27
C LYS A 220 -3.69 12.59 1.99
N HIS A 221 -3.68 11.40 1.38
CA HIS A 221 -2.42 10.73 1.01
C HIS A 221 -1.68 11.47 -0.12
N VAL A 222 -2.40 11.93 -1.15
CA VAL A 222 -1.83 12.71 -2.25
C VAL A 222 -1.13 13.98 -1.74
N VAL A 223 -1.80 14.76 -0.89
CA VAL A 223 -1.24 15.97 -0.27
C VAL A 223 -0.01 15.62 0.56
N ARG A 224 -0.06 14.52 1.34
CA ARG A 224 1.08 14.11 2.17
C ARG A 224 2.31 13.70 1.35
N CYS A 225 2.10 13.05 0.20
CA CYS A 225 3.17 12.72 -0.76
C CYS A 225 3.81 13.99 -1.32
N TYR A 226 3.03 14.96 -1.82
CA TYR A 226 3.57 16.22 -2.32
C TYR A 226 4.33 17.00 -1.23
N LEU A 227 3.77 17.09 -0.02
CA LEU A 227 4.44 17.72 1.10
C LEU A 227 5.82 17.09 1.35
N ARG A 228 5.88 15.75 1.38
CA ARG A 228 7.16 15.05 1.60
C ARG A 228 8.15 15.25 0.44
N LEU A 229 7.66 15.22 -0.80
CA LEU A 229 8.51 15.52 -1.97
C LEU A 229 9.12 16.92 -1.89
N SER A 230 8.41 17.90 -1.32
CA SER A 230 8.93 19.26 -1.15
C SER A 230 10.09 19.36 -0.15
N ASP A 231 10.36 18.34 0.66
CA ASP A 231 11.52 18.31 1.54
C ASP A 231 12.83 18.14 0.74
N ASN A 232 12.78 17.50 -0.43
CA ASN A 232 13.94 17.37 -1.32
C ASN A 232 14.11 18.64 -2.17
N PRO A 233 15.29 19.31 -2.16
CA PRO A 233 15.50 20.57 -2.88
C PRO A 233 15.25 20.49 -4.39
N ARG A 234 15.65 19.39 -5.05
CA ARG A 234 15.48 19.21 -6.50
C ARG A 234 14.01 19.01 -6.86
N ALA A 235 13.31 18.18 -6.09
CA ALA A 235 11.88 17.97 -6.27
C ALA A 235 11.09 19.25 -5.97
N ARG A 236 11.47 20.00 -4.93
CA ARG A 236 10.88 21.29 -4.58
C ARG A 236 10.94 22.28 -5.75
N GLU A 237 12.10 22.42 -6.39
CA GLU A 237 12.26 23.29 -7.57
C GLU A 237 11.31 22.88 -8.69
N ALA A 238 11.29 21.59 -9.04
CA ALA A 238 10.41 21.08 -10.08
C ALA A 238 8.92 21.27 -9.73
N LEU A 239 8.54 21.06 -8.47
CA LEU A 239 7.17 21.25 -7.98
C LEU A 239 6.70 22.69 -8.08
N ARG A 240 7.57 23.69 -8.03
CA ARG A 240 7.16 25.09 -8.29
C ARG A 240 6.56 25.25 -9.69
N GLN A 241 7.02 24.45 -10.64
CA GLN A 241 6.59 24.51 -12.04
C GLN A 241 5.45 23.54 -12.34
N CYS A 242 5.40 22.38 -11.67
CA CYS A 242 4.45 21.31 -12.01
C CYS A 242 3.38 20.99 -10.95
N LEU A 243 3.35 21.68 -9.80
CA LEU A 243 2.28 21.48 -8.81
C LEU A 243 0.91 21.83 -9.45
N PRO A 244 -0.09 20.92 -9.41
CA PRO A 244 -1.41 21.19 -9.96
C PRO A 244 -2.09 22.41 -9.34
N ASP A 245 -2.75 23.23 -10.15
CA ASP A 245 -3.37 24.47 -9.69
C ASP A 245 -4.55 24.24 -8.74
N GLN A 246 -5.22 23.08 -8.82
CA GLN A 246 -6.28 22.67 -7.89
C GLN A 246 -5.78 22.55 -6.44
N LEU A 247 -4.47 22.38 -6.22
CA LEU A 247 -3.86 22.38 -4.89
C LEU A 247 -3.46 23.78 -4.42
N LYS A 248 -3.51 24.79 -5.30
CA LYS A 248 -3.19 26.19 -4.99
C LYS A 248 -4.45 27.06 -4.86
N ASP A 249 -5.52 26.67 -5.54
CA ASP A 249 -6.79 27.39 -5.55
C ASP A 249 -7.79 26.85 -4.49
N THR A 250 -9.07 27.22 -4.63
CA THR A 250 -10.13 26.84 -3.70
C THR A 250 -10.83 25.52 -4.05
N THR A 251 -10.37 24.76 -5.05
CA THR A 251 -10.99 23.53 -5.56
C THR A 251 -11.33 22.54 -4.45
N PHE A 252 -10.40 22.29 -3.52
CA PHE A 252 -10.60 21.33 -2.43
C PHE A 252 -11.06 21.96 -1.11
N ALA A 253 -11.37 23.25 -1.07
CA ALA A 253 -11.70 23.95 0.18
C ALA A 253 -12.90 23.32 0.91
N GLN A 254 -13.92 22.90 0.17
CA GLN A 254 -15.12 22.27 0.73
C GLN A 254 -14.85 20.84 1.22
N VAL A 255 -14.13 20.03 0.43
CA VAL A 255 -13.79 18.63 0.79
C VAL A 255 -12.90 18.59 2.03
N LEU A 256 -12.03 19.60 2.19
CA LEU A 256 -11.11 19.71 3.30
C LEU A 256 -11.70 20.47 4.51
N LYS A 257 -12.97 20.88 4.48
CA LYS A 257 -13.56 21.76 5.51
C LYS A 257 -13.28 21.25 6.93
N ASP A 258 -13.48 19.95 7.15
CA ASP A 258 -13.35 19.32 8.46
C ASP A 258 -12.02 18.56 8.66
N ASP A 259 -11.19 18.43 7.62
CA ASP A 259 -9.86 17.80 7.70
C ASP A 259 -8.76 18.84 7.95
N THR A 260 -8.65 19.24 9.22
CA THR A 260 -7.65 20.22 9.70
C THR A 260 -6.21 19.78 9.46
N THR A 261 -5.96 18.46 9.45
CA THR A 261 -4.62 17.90 9.25
C THR A 261 -4.18 18.08 7.80
N THR A 262 -5.02 17.68 6.85
CA THR A 262 -4.72 17.81 5.43
C THR A 262 -4.64 19.28 5.00
N LYS A 263 -5.48 20.16 5.56
CA LYS A 263 -5.36 21.62 5.38
C LYS A 263 -3.99 22.15 5.80
N ARG A 264 -3.51 21.75 6.98
CA ARG A 264 -2.19 22.17 7.48
C ARG A 264 -1.07 21.67 6.57
N TRP A 265 -1.15 20.42 6.12
CA TRP A 265 -0.18 19.86 5.20
C TRP A 265 -0.15 20.58 3.86
N LEU A 266 -1.31 20.91 3.30
CA LEU A 266 -1.41 21.67 2.06
C LEU A 266 -0.84 23.08 2.20
N ALA A 267 -1.15 23.78 3.29
CA ALA A 267 -0.59 25.10 3.58
C ALA A 267 0.94 25.04 3.72
N GLN A 268 1.48 24.04 4.42
CA GLN A 268 2.92 23.85 4.55
C GLN A 268 3.59 23.53 3.21
N LEU A 269 2.95 22.73 2.36
CA LEU A 269 3.44 22.44 1.01
C LEU A 269 3.58 23.73 0.21
N VAL A 270 2.53 24.56 0.17
CA VAL A 270 2.56 25.85 -0.53
C VAL A 270 3.65 26.75 0.03
N LYS A 271 3.80 26.80 1.36
CA LYS A 271 4.88 27.55 2.03
C LYS A 271 6.28 27.06 1.62
N ASN A 272 6.52 25.74 1.62
CA ASN A 272 7.81 25.16 1.22
C ASN A 272 8.20 25.55 -0.22
N LEU A 273 7.21 25.71 -1.11
CA LEU A 273 7.47 26.12 -2.49
C LEU A 273 7.76 27.63 -2.64
N GLN A 274 7.34 28.45 -1.67
CA GLN A 274 7.67 29.88 -1.61
C GLN A 274 9.05 30.12 -0.96
N GLU A 275 9.42 29.30 0.02
CA GLU A 275 10.73 29.35 0.67
C GLU A 275 11.86 29.05 -0.35
N GLY A 276 12.79 29.97 -0.51
CA GLY A 276 13.91 29.88 -1.46
C GLY A 276 13.77 30.69 -2.75
N GLN A 277 12.67 31.43 -2.96
CA GLN A 277 12.70 32.58 -3.87
C GLN A 277 13.49 33.70 -3.20
N VAL A 278 14.83 33.62 -3.22
CA VAL A 278 15.65 34.80 -3.00
C VAL A 278 15.48 35.66 -4.25
N THR A 279 14.48 36.53 -4.24
CA THR A 279 14.48 37.70 -5.11
C THR A 279 15.58 38.62 -4.60
N ASP A 280 16.62 38.87 -5.41
CA ASP A 280 17.40 40.10 -5.26
C ASP A 280 16.39 41.27 -5.19
N PRO A 281 16.58 42.31 -4.37
CA PRO A 281 15.75 43.53 -4.41
C PRO A 281 15.61 44.16 -5.81
N ARG A 282 16.35 43.66 -6.82
CA ARG A 282 16.27 44.00 -8.24
C ARG A 282 15.55 42.99 -9.15
N GLY A 283 15.00 41.89 -8.62
CA GLY A 283 14.17 40.94 -9.39
C GLY A 283 14.91 40.04 -10.38
N ILE A 284 16.21 39.78 -10.18
CA ILE A 284 17.01 38.95 -11.08
C ILE A 284 17.24 37.55 -10.45
N PRO A 285 16.96 36.43 -11.17
CA PRO A 285 17.29 35.09 -10.69
C PRO A 285 18.80 34.90 -10.58
N LEU A 286 19.28 34.42 -9.44
CA LEU A 286 20.69 34.05 -9.25
C LEU A 286 21.00 32.72 -9.97
N PRO A 287 22.17 32.58 -10.62
CA PRO A 287 22.56 31.33 -11.26
C PRO A 287 22.81 30.23 -10.22
N PRO A 288 22.55 28.96 -10.57
CA PRO A 288 22.71 27.84 -9.64
C PRO A 288 24.19 27.67 -9.25
N GLN A 289 24.44 27.54 -7.94
CA GLN A 289 25.69 27.04 -7.37
C GLN A 289 25.65 25.52 -7.25
#